data_AF-A0A524MSL4-F1
#
_entry.id   AF-A0A524MSL4-F1
#
_cell.length_a   1.000
_cell.length_b   1.000
_cell.length_c   1.000
_cell.angle_alpha   90.00
_cell.angle_beta   90.00
_cell.angle_gamma   90.00
#
_symmetry.space_group_name_H-M   'P 1'
#
loop_
_entity.id
_entity.type
_entity.pdbx_description
1 polymer ?
#
loop_
_entity_poly.entity_id
_entity_poly.type
_entity_poly.pdbx_seq_one_letter_code
_entity_poly.pdbx_strand_id
1 'polypeptide(L)'
;MQAEDNNLSFPLLSDTTGKTMRDYRLLYQVPASLKKVFLETYGVDLEKYNGEDRWELPVTATFVIGIDGKVKAGLVDMDYTKRMEPSDILAALRSLKQQAGVSSNKTGGQ
;
A
#
# COMPACT_ATOMS: atom_id res chain seq x y z
N MET A 1 -17.10 -0.02 -7.75
CA MET A 1 -16.89 0.42 -6.36
C MET A 1 -17.51 -0.65 -5.47
N GLN A 2 -16.72 -1.47 -4.78
CA GLN A 2 -17.20 -2.43 -3.79
C GLN A 2 -16.52 -2.08 -2.47
N ALA A 3 -17.08 -1.12 -1.71
CA ALA A 3 -16.57 -0.80 -0.37
C ALA A 3 -17.58 -0.10 0.54
N GLU A 4 -18.87 -0.01 0.17
CA GLU A 4 -19.79 0.84 0.93
C GLU A 4 -20.39 0.13 2.17
N ASP A 5 -20.36 -1.21 2.23
CA ASP A 5 -21.10 -1.99 3.25
C ASP A 5 -20.23 -2.74 4.29
N ASN A 6 -19.01 -2.28 4.61
CA ASN A 6 -18.10 -3.02 5.52
C ASN A 6 -17.98 -2.48 6.96
N ASN A 7 -18.80 -1.50 7.36
CA ASN A 7 -18.83 -0.92 8.72
C ASN A 7 -17.43 -0.70 9.34
N LEU A 8 -16.51 -0.14 8.55
CA LEU A 8 -15.11 0.03 8.94
C LEU A 8 -14.97 1.11 10.01
N SER A 9 -14.22 0.82 11.07
CA SER A 9 -13.93 1.78 12.15
C SER A 9 -12.76 2.72 11.85
N PHE A 10 -12.26 2.70 10.62
CA PHE A 10 -11.08 3.45 10.18
C PHE A 10 -11.34 4.13 8.83
N PRO A 11 -10.62 5.22 8.50
CA PRO A 11 -10.81 5.94 7.25
C PRO A 11 -10.42 5.07 6.06
N LEU A 12 -11.30 5.02 5.06
CA LEU A 12 -11.02 4.48 3.73
C LEU A 12 -10.79 5.63 2.76
N LEU A 13 -9.64 5.64 2.10
CA LEU A 13 -9.25 6.69 1.14
C LEU A 13 -9.24 6.14 -0.29
N SER A 14 -9.52 7.00 -1.26
CA SER A 14 -9.53 6.66 -2.68
C SER A 14 -8.46 7.47 -3.44
N ASP A 15 -7.57 6.77 -4.15
CA ASP A 15 -6.56 7.37 -5.03
C ASP A 15 -7.09 7.39 -6.48
N THR A 16 -8.00 8.32 -6.78
CA THR A 16 -8.69 8.40 -8.08
C THR A 16 -7.74 8.73 -9.25
N THR A 17 -6.63 9.41 -8.97
CA THR A 17 -5.63 9.83 -9.98
C THR A 17 -4.47 8.85 -10.11
N GLY A 18 -4.31 7.94 -9.15
CA GLY A 18 -3.13 7.07 -9.05
C GLY A 18 -1.86 7.79 -8.57
N LYS A 19 -1.96 9.06 -8.14
CA LYS A 19 -0.79 9.85 -7.72
C LYS A 19 -0.12 9.23 -6.51
N THR A 20 -0.89 8.82 -5.50
CA THR A 20 -0.34 8.21 -4.28
C THR A 20 0.39 6.91 -4.61
N MET A 21 -0.21 6.07 -5.46
CA MET A 21 0.43 4.84 -5.93
C MET A 21 1.75 5.11 -6.68
N ARG A 22 1.83 6.17 -7.50
CA ARG A 22 3.08 6.60 -8.17
C ARG A 22 4.13 7.08 -7.18
N ASP A 23 3.75 7.92 -6.23
CA ASP A 23 4.65 8.47 -5.21
C ASP A 23 5.29 7.34 -4.38
N TYR A 24 4.52 6.30 -4.07
CA TYR A 24 4.98 5.10 -3.37
C TYR A 24 5.63 4.05 -4.28
N ARG A 25 5.68 4.29 -5.60
CA ARG A 25 6.23 3.37 -6.62
C ARG A 25 5.56 1.99 -6.61
N LEU A 26 4.24 1.96 -6.44
CA LEU A 26 3.40 0.75 -6.34
C LEU A 26 2.61 0.46 -7.61
N LEU A 27 3.04 0.98 -8.77
CA LEU A 27 2.40 0.66 -10.04
C LEU A 27 3.32 -0.21 -10.88
N TYR A 28 2.77 -1.31 -11.36
CA TYR A 28 3.39 -2.14 -12.36
C TYR A 28 2.90 -1.71 -13.75
N GLN A 29 3.81 -1.20 -14.58
CA GLN A 29 3.50 -0.91 -15.98
C GLN A 29 3.37 -2.23 -16.75
N VAL A 30 2.19 -2.48 -17.32
CA VAL A 30 1.94 -3.69 -18.11
C VAL A 30 2.67 -3.57 -19.45
N PRO A 31 3.60 -4.48 -19.79
CA PRO A 31 4.29 -4.46 -21.07
C PRO A 31 3.31 -4.73 -22.24
N ALA A 32 3.63 -4.20 -23.42
CA ALA A 32 2.80 -4.37 -24.61
C ALA A 32 2.51 -5.84 -24.97
N SER A 33 3.49 -6.73 -24.75
CA SER A 33 3.32 -8.17 -24.95
C SER A 33 2.23 -8.77 -24.07
N LEU A 34 2.11 -8.29 -22.83
CA LEU A 34 1.11 -8.75 -21.87
C LEU A 34 -0.24 -8.06 -22.09
N LYS A 35 -0.25 -6.79 -22.53
CA LYS A 35 -1.48 -6.08 -22.95
C LYS A 35 -2.27 -6.89 -23.98
N LYS A 36 -1.59 -7.48 -24.98
CA LYS A 36 -2.22 -8.35 -25.97
C LYS A 36 -2.90 -9.57 -25.34
N VAL A 37 -2.24 -10.23 -24.40
CA VAL A 37 -2.80 -11.41 -23.70
C VAL A 37 -4.03 -11.03 -22.86
N PHE A 38 -3.97 -9.92 -22.13
CA PHE A 38 -5.10 -9.40 -21.36
C PHE A 38 -6.33 -9.19 -22.24
N LEU A 39 -6.16 -8.53 -23.39
CA LEU A 39 -7.24 -8.23 -24.32
C LEU A 39 -7.77 -9.47 -25.03
N GLU A 40 -6.90 -10.28 -25.63
CA GLU A 40 -7.29 -11.34 -26.56
C GLU A 40 -7.59 -12.67 -25.85
N THR A 41 -6.87 -12.98 -24.76
CA THR A 41 -7.02 -14.25 -24.04
C THR A 41 -7.98 -14.13 -22.87
N TYR A 42 -7.85 -13.07 -22.07
CA TYR A 42 -8.67 -12.88 -20.87
C TYR A 42 -9.89 -11.99 -21.10
N GLY A 43 -9.96 -11.28 -22.24
CA GLY A 43 -11.06 -10.33 -22.51
C GLY A 43 -11.07 -9.13 -21.56
N VAL A 44 -9.93 -8.83 -20.92
CA VAL A 44 -9.79 -7.77 -19.92
C VAL A 44 -9.12 -6.56 -20.55
N ASP A 45 -9.84 -5.44 -20.53
CA ASP A 45 -9.34 -4.15 -20.99
C ASP A 45 -9.09 -3.22 -19.79
N LEU A 46 -7.82 -3.06 -19.41
CA LEU A 46 -7.45 -2.30 -18.22
C LEU A 46 -7.78 -0.80 -18.34
N GLU A 47 -7.78 -0.22 -19.55
CA GLU A 47 -8.15 1.19 -19.75
C GLU A 47 -9.61 1.44 -19.33
N LYS A 48 -10.51 0.48 -19.57
CA LYS A 48 -11.92 0.60 -19.14
C LYS A 48 -12.09 0.64 -17.62
N TYR A 49 -11.16 0.04 -16.87
CA TYR A 49 -11.23 -0.03 -15.41
C TYR A 49 -10.40 1.06 -14.73
N ASN A 50 -9.24 1.38 -15.29
CA ASN A 50 -8.27 2.28 -14.67
C ASN A 50 -8.35 3.72 -15.20
N GLY A 51 -8.96 3.93 -16.36
CA GLY A 51 -9.00 5.20 -17.08
C GLY A 51 -8.15 5.18 -18.36
N GLU A 52 -8.34 6.19 -19.18
CA GLU A 52 -7.67 6.37 -20.47
C GLU A 52 -6.14 6.30 -20.33
N ASP A 53 -5.50 5.58 -21.26
CA ASP A 53 -4.05 5.30 -21.30
C ASP A 53 -3.44 4.63 -20.07
N ARG A 54 -4.24 4.11 -19.12
CA ARG A 54 -3.75 3.50 -17.88
C ARG A 54 -3.62 1.98 -17.93
N TRP A 55 -2.57 1.52 -18.62
CA TRP A 55 -2.12 0.11 -18.59
C TRP A 55 -1.19 -0.20 -17.41
N GLU A 56 -1.72 -0.01 -16.21
CA GLU A 56 -0.98 -0.17 -14.96
C GLU A 56 -1.76 -1.09 -14.01
N LEU A 57 -1.06 -1.94 -13.28
CA LEU A 57 -1.65 -2.75 -12.22
C LEU A 57 -1.15 -2.26 -10.85
N PRO A 58 -2.05 -2.15 -9.85
CA PRO A 58 -1.65 -1.82 -8.49
C PRO A 58 -0.87 -2.99 -7.88
N VAL A 59 0.32 -2.71 -7.35
CA VAL A 59 1.09 -3.63 -6.51
C VAL A 59 0.58 -3.49 -5.08
N THR A 60 0.28 -4.61 -4.43
CA THR A 60 -0.24 -4.61 -3.07
C THR A 60 0.87 -4.31 -2.07
N ALA A 61 0.57 -3.44 -1.11
CA ALA A 61 1.52 -3.07 -0.07
C ALA A 61 0.83 -2.80 1.28
N THR A 62 1.55 -3.13 2.35
CA THR A 62 1.21 -2.76 3.73
C THR A 62 2.40 -2.05 4.34
N PHE A 63 2.19 -0.88 4.96
CA PHE A 63 3.24 -0.13 5.66
C PHE A 63 2.83 0.23 7.08
N VAL A 64 3.80 0.20 7.99
CA VAL A 64 3.72 0.83 9.31
C VAL A 64 4.58 2.10 9.24
N ILE A 65 3.95 3.26 9.38
CA ILE A 65 4.60 4.57 9.29
C ILE A 65 4.69 5.19 10.68
N GLY A 66 5.88 5.65 11.06
CA GLY A 66 6.12 6.34 12.33
C GLY A 66 5.59 7.78 12.32
N ILE A 67 5.47 8.38 13.50
CA ILE A 67 5.06 9.79 13.64
C ILE A 67 6.04 10.78 12.98
N ASP A 68 7.27 10.33 12.71
CA ASP A 68 8.29 11.06 11.96
C ASP A 68 8.09 10.97 10.43
N GLY A 69 6.99 10.37 9.98
CA GLY A 69 6.65 10.20 8.57
C GLY A 69 7.46 9.12 7.84
N LYS A 70 8.27 8.33 8.56
CA LYS A 70 9.12 7.30 7.94
C LYS A 70 8.47 5.92 8.02
N VAL A 71 8.62 5.12 6.96
CA VAL A 71 8.26 3.70 6.97
C VAL A 71 9.18 2.96 7.95
N LYS A 72 8.58 2.19 8.87
CA LYS A 72 9.26 1.44 9.94
C LYS A 72 9.21 -0.07 9.72
N ALA A 73 8.14 -0.53 9.07
CA ALA A 73 7.99 -1.88 8.57
C ALA A 73 7.08 -1.86 7.35
N GLY A 74 7.16 -2.87 6.50
CA GLY A 74 6.20 -3.05 5.43
C GLY A 74 6.49 -4.27 4.57
N LEU A 75 5.48 -4.64 3.78
CA LEU A 75 5.57 -5.68 2.77
C LEU A 75 5.03 -5.10 1.46
N VAL A 76 5.77 -5.30 0.37
CA VAL A 76 5.34 -5.01 -0.99
C VAL A 76 5.47 -6.31 -1.77
N ASP A 77 4.38 -6.79 -2.37
CA ASP A 77 4.40 -8.03 -3.15
C ASP A 77 3.50 -7.90 -4.38
N MET A 78 3.97 -8.45 -5.50
CA MET A 78 3.22 -8.51 -6.76
C MET A 78 2.14 -9.58 -6.73
N ASP A 79 2.29 -10.61 -5.89
CA ASP A 79 1.23 -11.54 -5.60
C ASP A 79 0.19 -10.85 -4.71
N TYR A 80 -0.92 -10.46 -5.34
CA TYR A 80 -2.00 -9.70 -4.70
C TYR A 80 -2.68 -10.45 -3.54
N THR A 81 -2.38 -11.74 -3.33
CA THR A 81 -2.89 -12.52 -2.20
C THR A 81 -2.01 -12.39 -0.95
N LYS A 82 -0.76 -11.95 -1.08
CA LYS A 82 0.17 -11.80 0.04
C LYS A 82 -0.03 -10.47 0.76
N ARG A 83 -0.06 -10.52 2.08
CA ARG A 83 -0.16 -9.36 2.96
C ARG A 83 0.80 -9.52 4.12
N MET A 84 1.18 -8.40 4.73
CA MET A 84 1.92 -8.44 5.99
C MET A 84 1.05 -9.10 7.06
N GLU A 85 1.60 -10.07 7.78
CA GLU A 85 0.85 -10.77 8.83
C GLU A 85 0.42 -9.79 9.93
N PRO A 86 -0.83 -9.88 10.44
CA PRO A 86 -1.31 -8.98 11.48
C PRO A 86 -0.43 -8.96 12.73
N SER A 87 0.15 -10.11 13.10
CA SER A 87 1.10 -10.21 14.22
C SER A 87 2.36 -9.36 14.02
N ASP A 88 2.86 -9.28 12.79
CA ASP A 88 4.07 -8.53 12.46
C ASP A 88 3.79 -7.03 12.46
N ILE A 89 2.59 -6.63 11.99
CA ILE A 89 2.09 -5.25 12.10
C ILE A 89 2.03 -4.83 13.57
N LEU A 90 1.42 -5.66 14.44
CA LEU A 90 1.32 -5.38 15.87
C LEU A 90 2.68 -5.35 16.56
N ALA A 91 3.61 -6.22 16.18
CA ALA A 91 4.97 -6.22 16.69
C ALA A 91 5.69 -4.91 16.34
N ALA A 92 5.64 -4.47 15.08
CA ALA A 92 6.23 -3.22 14.64
C ALA A 92 5.65 -2.00 15.40
N LEU A 93 4.33 -1.95 15.60
CA LEU A 93 3.66 -0.88 16.36
C LEU A 93 4.11 -0.84 17.83
N ARG A 94 4.24 -2.01 18.48
CA ARG A 94 4.73 -2.09 19.87
C ARG A 94 6.16 -1.60 19.99
N SER A 95 7.02 -1.95 19.04
CA SER A 95 8.41 -1.47 19.01
C SER A 95 8.50 0.05 18.89
N LEU A 96 7.63 0.69 18.08
CA LEU A 96 7.59 2.14 17.97
C LEU A 96 7.15 2.83 19.26
N LYS A 97 6.16 2.27 19.96
CA LYS A 97 5.72 2.79 21.27
C LYS A 97 6.85 2.74 22.30
N GLN A 98 7.68 1.69 22.29
CA GLN A 98 8.82 1.56 23.21
C GLN A 98 9.92 2.58 22.90
N GLN A 99 10.23 2.82 21.61
CA GLN A 99 11.23 3.81 21.19
C GLN A 99 10.83 5.24 21.57
N ALA A 100 9.53 5.57 21.49
CA ALA A 100 9.00 6.85 21.94
C ALA A 100 9.13 7.03 23.47
N GLY A 101 8.91 5.98 24.25
CA GLY A 101 9.06 6.01 25.72
C GLY A 101 10.49 6.15 26.22
N VAL A 102 11.47 5.61 25.48
CA VAL A 102 12.90 5.69 25.85
C VAL A 102 13.50 7.07 25.54
N SER A 103 13.00 7.77 24.51
CA SER A 103 13.53 9.08 24.10
C SER A 103 13.14 10.23 25.06
N SER A 104 12.05 10.08 25.81
CA SER A 104 11.61 11.09 26.80
C SER A 104 12.37 11.05 28.13
N ASN A 105 13.31 10.11 28.33
CA ASN A 105 13.98 9.90 29.62
C ASN A 105 15.47 10.32 29.64
N LYS A 106 15.90 11.19 28.71
CA LYS A 106 17.28 11.74 28.63
C LYS A 106 17.33 13.27 28.60
N THR A 107 16.74 13.93 29.59
CA THR A 107 17.09 15.31 29.96
C THR A 107 17.16 15.40 31.48
N GLY A 108 18.35 15.13 32.03
CA GLY A 108 18.63 15.23 33.45
C GLY A 108 20.11 14.97 33.74
N GLY A 109 20.89 16.05 33.79
CA GLY A 109 22.21 16.10 34.43
C GLY A 109 23.41 15.94 33.49
N GLN A 110 24.01 17.07 33.08
CA GLN A 110 25.11 17.72 33.82
C GLN A 110 24.97 19.23 33.69
#